data_AF-A0A7Z9C079-F1
#
_entry.id   AF-A0A7Z9C079-F1
#
_cell.length_a   1.000
_cell.length_b   1.000
_cell.length_c   1.000
_cell.angle_alpha   90.00
_cell.angle_beta   90.00
_cell.angle_gamma   90.00
#
_symmetry.space_group_name_H-M   'P 1'
#
loop_
_entity.id
_entity.type
_entity.pdbx_description
1 polymer ?
#
loop_
_entity_poly.entity_id
_entity_poly.type
_entity_poly.pdbx_seq_one_letter_code
_entity_poly.pdbx_strand_id
1 'polypeptide(L)'
;MTNSETTGKSVSPEHRSDGSELTPAEIHTPDPQSADVAPGTGYTTDDEGLINNFAVEPDIYPSEYPSPPQQKRYVLLGTGAVLLIVILLMITFSVS
;
A
#
# COMPACT_ATOMS: atom_id res chain seq x y z
N MET A 1 -24.25 61.45 29.81
CA MET A 1 -23.02 60.62 29.85
C MET A 1 -23.43 59.17 29.65
N THR A 2 -23.34 58.75 28.39
CA THR A 2 -22.91 57.44 27.86
C THR A 2 -22.90 56.14 28.69
N ASN A 3 -23.34 55.06 27.99
CA ASN A 3 -22.90 53.64 28.03
C ASN A 3 -23.70 52.67 28.94
N SER A 4 -24.04 51.44 28.55
CA SER A 4 -23.71 50.63 27.36
C SER A 4 -24.66 49.43 27.31
N GLU A 5 -25.10 49.07 26.10
CA GLU A 5 -25.84 47.85 25.79
C GLU A 5 -25.09 46.61 26.28
N THR A 6 -25.73 45.78 27.11
CA THR A 6 -25.27 44.41 27.33
C THR A 6 -26.16 43.52 26.48
N THR A 7 -25.70 43.31 25.25
CA THR A 7 -26.21 42.33 24.30
C THR A 7 -26.22 40.96 24.96
N GLY A 8 -27.37 40.56 25.47
CA GLY A 8 -27.64 39.17 25.83
C GLY A 8 -27.46 38.33 24.57
N LYS A 9 -26.38 37.55 24.51
CA LYS A 9 -26.17 36.55 23.47
C LYS A 9 -27.31 35.55 23.59
N SER A 10 -28.34 35.73 22.75
CA SER A 10 -29.43 34.79 22.56
C SER A 10 -28.80 33.42 22.25
N VAL A 11 -28.94 32.49 23.19
CA VAL A 11 -28.52 31.10 22.98
C VAL A 11 -29.52 30.56 21.97
N SER A 12 -29.12 30.52 20.69
CA SER A 12 -29.93 29.93 19.62
C SER A 12 -30.29 28.50 20.06
N PRO A 13 -31.58 28.15 20.14
CA PRO A 13 -32.03 26.84 20.62
C PRO A 13 -31.71 25.70 19.62
N GLU A 14 -31.12 26.01 18.46
CA GLU A 14 -30.96 25.08 17.33
C GLU A 14 -29.75 24.15 17.39
N HIS A 15 -28.91 24.19 18.42
CA HIS A 15 -27.84 23.20 18.57
C HIS A 15 -28.07 22.32 19.81
N ARG A 16 -29.20 21.61 19.79
CA ARG A 16 -29.42 20.47 20.68
C ARG A 16 -28.69 19.28 20.06
N SER A 17 -27.61 18.85 20.74
CA SER A 17 -26.89 17.61 20.41
C SER A 17 -27.89 16.48 20.19
N ASP A 18 -27.93 15.99 18.96
CA ASP A 18 -28.80 14.90 18.49
C ASP A 18 -28.08 13.54 18.58
N GLY A 19 -26.85 13.53 19.08
CA GLY A 19 -25.99 12.35 19.14
C GLY A 19 -25.29 12.01 17.82
N SER A 20 -25.57 12.74 16.73
CA SER A 20 -24.90 12.54 15.43
C SER A 20 -23.42 12.97 15.49
N GLU A 21 -23.05 13.83 16.43
CA GLU A 21 -21.65 14.17 16.74
C GLU A 21 -20.87 13.04 17.44
N LEU A 22 -21.57 12.03 17.97
CA LEU A 22 -20.96 10.86 18.61
C LEU A 22 -20.70 9.72 17.63
N THR A 23 -21.21 9.81 16.40
CA THR A 23 -20.75 8.93 15.34
C THR A 23 -19.37 9.41 14.94
N PRO A 24 -18.31 8.61 15.16
CA PRO A 24 -17.00 8.95 14.66
C PRO A 24 -17.07 9.10 13.14
N ALA A 25 -16.27 10.02 12.58
CA ALA A 25 -16.27 10.32 11.15
C ALA A 25 -15.95 9.10 10.25
N GLU A 26 -15.46 8.01 10.84
CA GLU A 26 -15.12 6.75 10.17
C GLU A 26 -16.34 5.85 9.91
N ILE A 27 -17.47 6.05 10.61
CA ILE A 27 -18.70 5.31 10.31
C ILE A 27 -19.27 5.87 9.01
N HIS A 28 -19.06 5.14 7.91
CA HIS A 28 -19.78 5.38 6.67
C HIS A 28 -21.29 5.27 6.95
N THR A 29 -21.95 6.41 7.08
CA THR A 29 -23.40 6.47 6.94
C THR A 29 -23.70 6.05 5.49
N PRO A 30 -24.70 5.19 5.23
CA PRO A 30 -25.13 4.88 3.87
C PRO A 30 -25.76 6.14 3.27
N ASP A 31 -24.91 7.08 2.86
CA ASP A 31 -25.25 8.13 1.94
C ASP A 31 -25.53 7.41 0.60
N PRO A 32 -26.74 7.50 0.04
CA PRO A 32 -27.06 6.91 -1.25
C PRO A 32 -26.14 7.38 -2.40
N GLN A 33 -25.29 8.39 -2.16
CA GLN A 33 -24.25 8.85 -3.08
C GLN A 33 -22.85 8.28 -2.83
N SER A 34 -22.59 7.58 -1.72
CA SER A 34 -21.25 7.06 -1.37
C SER A 34 -21.15 5.53 -1.44
N ALA A 35 -22.27 4.84 -1.63
CA ALA A 35 -22.37 3.38 -1.58
C ALA A 35 -21.69 2.61 -2.72
N ASP A 36 -20.98 3.28 -3.63
CA ASP A 36 -20.30 2.61 -4.75
C ASP A 36 -18.97 3.27 -5.15
N VAL A 37 -18.30 3.95 -4.22
CA VAL A 37 -16.87 4.20 -4.42
C VAL A 37 -16.16 2.90 -4.10
N ALA A 38 -16.14 1.99 -5.09
CA ALA A 38 -15.30 0.82 -5.07
C ALA A 38 -13.91 1.27 -4.58
N PRO A 39 -13.41 0.72 -3.47
CA PRO A 39 -12.14 1.14 -2.93
C PRO A 39 -11.11 0.91 -4.06
N GLY A 40 -10.34 1.96 -4.38
CA GLY A 40 -9.45 1.94 -5.54
C GLY A 40 -8.58 0.67 -5.55
N THR A 41 -8.12 0.25 -6.73
CA THR A 41 -7.32 -0.99 -6.87
C THR A 41 -6.22 -1.06 -5.80
N GLY A 42 -6.33 -2.01 -4.86
CA GLY A 42 -5.37 -2.19 -3.75
C GLY A 42 -5.88 -1.87 -2.34
N TYR A 43 -7.18 -1.68 -2.14
CA TYR A 43 -7.80 -1.57 -0.82
C TYR A 43 -8.82 -2.70 -0.61
N THR A 44 -8.95 -3.19 0.63
CA THR A 44 -9.97 -4.19 1.01
C THR A 44 -10.95 -3.58 2.01
N THR A 45 -12.14 -4.16 2.10
CA THR A 45 -13.13 -3.81 3.12
C THR A 45 -13.18 -4.95 4.13
N ASP A 46 -13.29 -4.63 5.41
CA ASP A 46 -13.43 -5.63 6.48
C ASP A 46 -14.86 -6.19 6.57
N ASP A 47 -15.06 -7.19 7.44
CA ASP A 47 -16.37 -7.82 7.67
C ASP A 47 -17.41 -6.83 8.24
N GLU A 48 -16.98 -5.67 8.74
CA GLU A 48 -17.80 -4.60 9.29
C GLU A 48 -18.14 -3.52 8.25
N GLY A 49 -17.61 -3.62 7.03
CA GLY A 49 -17.86 -2.67 5.94
C GLY A 49 -16.94 -1.45 5.96
N LEU A 50 -15.93 -1.40 6.83
CA LEU A 50 -14.94 -0.33 6.93
C LEU A 50 -13.73 -0.62 6.02
N ILE A 51 -13.04 0.44 5.60
CA ILE A 51 -11.79 0.32 4.83
C ILE A 51 -10.73 -0.33 5.72
N ASN A 52 -10.18 -1.43 5.23
CA ASN A 52 -9.13 -2.15 5.92
C ASN A 52 -7.79 -1.39 5.80
N ASN A 53 -7.20 -1.01 6.94
CA ASN A 53 -5.91 -0.35 7.03
C ASN A 53 -4.70 -1.32 6.98
N PHE A 54 -4.93 -2.61 6.82
CA PHE A 54 -3.87 -3.59 6.58
C PHE A 54 -3.44 -3.60 5.11
N ALA A 55 -2.17 -3.91 4.88
CA ALA A 55 -1.65 -4.07 3.54
C ALA A 55 -2.36 -5.23 2.83
N VAL A 56 -2.70 -5.03 1.56
CA VAL A 56 -3.18 -6.11 0.70
C VAL A 56 -2.04 -7.10 0.48
N GLU A 57 -2.28 -8.37 0.78
CA GLU A 57 -1.32 -9.43 0.48
C GLU A 57 -1.10 -9.46 -1.04
N PRO A 58 0.14 -9.32 -1.53
CA PRO A 58 0.41 -9.39 -2.94
C PRO A 58 0.16 -10.81 -3.46
N ASP A 59 -0.28 -10.92 -4.71
CA ASP A 59 -0.35 -12.22 -5.38
C ASP A 59 1.04 -12.87 -5.41
N ILE A 60 1.12 -14.09 -4.88
CA ILE A 60 2.36 -14.87 -4.90
C ILE A 60 2.59 -15.35 -6.34
N TYR A 61 3.65 -14.84 -6.98
CA TYR A 61 4.14 -15.36 -8.27
C TYR A 61 5.21 -16.42 -8.03
N PRO A 62 4.91 -17.73 -8.18
CA PRO A 62 5.92 -18.77 -8.05
C PRO A 62 6.96 -18.63 -9.16
N SER A 63 8.21 -18.96 -8.86
CA SER A 63 9.26 -18.99 -9.88
C SER A 63 9.03 -20.14 -10.86
N GLU A 64 9.04 -19.83 -12.14
CA GLU A 64 8.99 -20.85 -13.19
C GLU A 64 10.38 -21.48 -13.40
N TYR A 65 10.39 -22.79 -13.63
CA TYR A 65 11.62 -23.49 -13.99
C TYR A 65 12.13 -22.97 -15.35
N PRO A 66 13.45 -22.76 -15.53
CA PRO A 66 13.98 -22.19 -16.75
C PRO A 66 13.69 -23.08 -17.97
N SER A 67 13.30 -22.44 -19.07
CA SER A 67 13.06 -23.13 -20.34
C SER A 67 14.36 -23.75 -20.90
N PRO A 68 14.27 -24.79 -21.75
CA PRO A 68 15.44 -25.40 -22.38
C PRO A 68 16.44 -24.43 -23.04
N PRO A 69 16.02 -23.37 -23.76
CA PRO A 69 16.97 -22.38 -24.28
C PRO A 69 17.64 -21.53 -23.19
N GLN A 70 16.94 -21.20 -22.09
CA GLN A 70 17.52 -20.47 -20.96
C GLN A 70 18.57 -21.31 -20.24
N GLN A 71 18.30 -22.60 -20.03
CA GLN A 71 19.27 -23.53 -19.44
C GLN A 71 20.57 -23.59 -20.25
N LYS A 72 20.48 -23.69 -21.59
CA LYS A 72 21.67 -23.68 -22.46
C LYS A 72 22.49 -22.39 -22.33
N ARG A 73 21.82 -21.23 -22.22
CA ARG A 73 22.49 -19.94 -22.00
C ARG A 73 23.19 -19.90 -20.65
N TYR A 74 22.59 -20.46 -19.60
CA TYR A 74 23.22 -20.55 -18.28
C TYR A 74 24.43 -21.48 -18.28
N VAL A 75 24.37 -22.61 -18.97
CA VAL A 75 25.53 -23.49 -19.14
C VAL A 75 26.65 -22.76 -19.87
N LEU A 76 26.34 -22.00 -20.92
CA LEU A 76 27.32 -21.21 -21.66
C LEU A 76 27.98 -20.15 -20.76
N LEU A 77 27.17 -19.38 -20.01
CA LEU A 77 27.67 -18.38 -19.06
C LEU A 77 28.55 -19.00 -17.98
N GLY A 78 28.10 -20.09 -17.37
CA GLY A 78 28.84 -20.80 -16.33
C GLY A 78 30.16 -21.35 -16.85
N THR A 79 30.17 -21.94 -18.04
CA THR A 79 31.39 -22.44 -18.69
C THR A 79 32.37 -21.30 -18.97
N GLY A 80 31.88 -20.17 -19.49
CA GLY A 80 32.70 -18.98 -19.73
C GLY A 80 33.32 -18.41 -18.45
N ALA A 81 32.54 -18.34 -17.37
CA ALA A 81 33.02 -17.87 -16.07
C ALA A 81 34.12 -18.79 -15.49
N VAL A 82 33.93 -20.10 -15.53
CA VAL A 82 34.92 -21.07 -15.07
C VAL A 82 36.21 -20.97 -15.90
N LEU A 83 36.09 -20.91 -17.23
CA LEU A 83 37.23 -20.78 -18.13
C LEU A 83 38.03 -19.50 -17.87
N LEU A 84 37.34 -18.39 -17.62
CA LEU A 84 37.99 -17.12 -17.24
C LEU A 84 38.80 -17.27 -15.95
N ILE A 85 38.23 -17.90 -14.92
CA ILE A 85 38.94 -18.12 -13.65
C ILE A 85 40.17 -19.00 -13.86
N VAL A 86 40.04 -20.09 -14.61
CA VAL A 86 41.18 -20.99 -14.91
C VAL A 86 42.30 -20.26 -15.64
N ILE A 87 41.97 -19.46 -16.65
CA ILE A 87 42.95 -18.64 -17.37
C ILE A 87 43.62 -17.65 -16.42
N LEU A 88 42.83 -16.96 -15.58
CA LEU A 88 43.37 -16.00 -14.63
C LEU A 88 44.36 -16.67 -13.69
N LEU A 89 44.01 -17.83 -13.12
CA LEU A 89 44.91 -18.60 -12.26
C LEU A 89 46.17 -19.01 -13.01
N MET A 90 46.06 -19.53 -14.23
CA MET A 90 47.24 -19.88 -15.06
C MET A 90 48.18 -18.69 -15.27
N ILE A 91 47.64 -17.50 -15.55
CA ILE A 91 48.44 -16.28 -15.68
C ILE A 91 49.15 -15.98 -14.36
N THR A 92 48.43 -15.99 -13.23
CA THR A 92 49.04 -15.71 -11.92
C THR A 92 50.18 -16.65 -11.56
N PHE A 93 50.04 -17.95 -11.84
CA PHE A 93 51.11 -18.93 -11.62
C PHE A 93 52.27 -18.75 -12.61
N SER A 94 52.00 -18.34 -13.85
CA SER A 94 53.05 -18.16 -14.86
C SER A 94 53.96 -16.95 -14.61
N VAL A 95 53.48 -15.95 -13.84
CA VAL A 95 54.24 -14.73 -13.53
C VAL A 95 54.86 -14.73 -12.13
N SER A 96 54.57 -15.75 -11.31
CA SER A 96 55.18 -15.94 -10.00
C SER A 96 56.50 -16.68 -10.09
#